data_AF-A0A261BBS4-F1
#
_entry.id   AF-A0A261BBS4-F1
#
_cell.length_a   1.000
_cell.length_b   1.000
_cell.length_c   1.000
_cell.angle_alpha   90.00
_cell.angle_beta   90.00
_cell.angle_gamma   90.00
#
_symmetry.space_group_name_H-M   'P 1'
#
loop_
_entity.id
_entity.type
_entity.pdbx_description
1 polymer ?
#
loop_
_entity_poly.entity_id
_entity_poly.type
_entity_poly.pdbx_seq_one_letter_code
_entity_poly.pdbx_strand_id
1 'polypeptide(L)'
;MREATKNHFQQQHYKLGAEDETDFGCRFEARPIHLGGSRKNTIAYVKLHGQNEETKFNIKCHHFGPSNSSSHGQSPEINEIYCYKLLELIHVGPQVQFIIPKRFTGSKLSLYIVTRWEDDFIPLSGNTEEAVGVDVLVQILLLGTFLFIDDLHSKNCGYWKDTKEVAIVDFMPKAFFTFTNVKRAFFYNDLSVYREISHSDTECDEAARMEVARKCLKKWDLLSQIDLAIEQITPEMDQMKQQEIGFKGFNSSSEKLDQYISTIKQNIIKLIGT
;
A
#
# COMPACT_ATOMS: atom_id res chain seq x y z
N MET A 1 5.19 -7.70 17.62
CA MET A 1 5.77 -7.22 16.34
C MET A 1 7.12 -7.89 16.07
N ARG A 2 8.24 -7.49 16.73
CA ARG A 2 9.59 -8.01 16.39
C ARG A 2 9.67 -9.54 16.36
N GLU A 3 9.16 -10.20 17.40
CA GLU A 3 9.12 -11.67 17.47
C GLU A 3 8.31 -12.30 16.33
N ALA A 4 7.10 -11.80 16.07
CA ALA A 4 6.26 -12.28 14.98
C ALA A 4 6.91 -12.06 13.60
N THR A 5 7.56 -10.92 13.39
CA THR A 5 8.33 -10.63 12.18
C THR A 5 9.51 -11.59 12.04
N LYS A 6 10.29 -11.81 13.11
CA LYS A 6 11.40 -12.77 13.11
C LYS A 6 10.90 -14.17 12.77
N ASN A 7 9.85 -14.64 13.44
CA ASN A 7 9.28 -15.98 13.21
C ASN A 7 8.76 -16.15 11.78
N HIS A 8 8.15 -15.11 11.20
CA HIS A 8 7.70 -15.13 9.80
C HIS A 8 8.86 -15.32 8.83
N PHE A 9 9.93 -14.55 8.97
CA PHE A 9 11.11 -14.67 8.11
C PHE A 9 11.92 -15.94 8.38
N GLN A 10 11.94 -16.43 9.61
CA GLN A 10 12.54 -17.72 9.93
C GLN A 10 11.81 -18.87 9.23
N GLN A 11 10.47 -18.83 9.14
CA GLN A 11 9.74 -19.82 8.36
C GLN A 11 10.09 -19.77 6.86
N GLN A 12 10.33 -18.57 6.32
CA GLN A 12 10.78 -18.42 4.93
C GLN A 12 12.20 -18.94 4.74
N HIS A 13 13.08 -18.70 5.70
CA HIS A 13 14.45 -19.21 5.71
C HIS A 13 14.48 -20.73 5.56
N TYR A 14 13.68 -21.46 6.35
CA TYR A 14 13.56 -22.92 6.21
C TYR A 14 12.89 -23.35 4.91
N LYS A 15 11.90 -22.60 4.41
CA LYS A 15 11.27 -22.89 3.10
C LYS A 15 12.26 -22.76 1.94
N LEU A 16 13.34 -22.01 2.10
CA LEU A 16 14.43 -21.88 1.12
C LEU A 16 15.44 -23.04 1.21
N GLY A 17 15.26 -23.99 2.13
CA GLY A 17 16.09 -25.21 2.21
C GLY A 17 17.14 -25.20 3.32
N ALA A 18 17.16 -24.20 4.20
CA ALA A 18 18.06 -24.22 5.36
C ALA A 18 17.77 -25.38 6.31
N GLU A 19 18.83 -25.98 6.86
CA GLU A 19 18.75 -27.02 7.89
C GLU A 19 18.71 -26.44 9.31
N ASP A 20 19.28 -25.24 9.52
CA ASP A 20 19.36 -24.55 10.80
C ASP A 20 19.23 -23.01 10.64
N GLU A 21 19.60 -22.22 11.65
CA GLU A 21 19.54 -20.74 11.62
C GLU A 21 20.91 -20.09 11.39
N THR A 22 21.95 -20.85 11.02
CA THR A 22 23.35 -20.38 11.04
C THR A 22 23.57 -19.17 10.13
N ASP A 23 22.93 -19.13 8.97
CA ASP A 23 22.97 -18.00 8.03
C ASP A 23 21.72 -17.09 8.08
N PHE A 24 20.82 -17.31 9.05
CA PHE A 24 19.66 -16.45 9.27
C PHE A 24 20.04 -15.19 10.04
N GLY A 25 19.70 -14.02 9.47
CA GLY A 25 19.84 -12.72 10.12
C GLY A 25 18.50 -12.01 10.22
N CYS A 26 18.18 -11.45 11.39
CA CYS A 26 17.03 -10.57 11.54
C CYS A 26 17.29 -9.53 12.64
N ARG A 27 17.51 -8.28 12.25
CA ARG A 27 17.73 -7.16 13.17
C ARG A 27 16.76 -6.01 12.90
N PHE A 28 16.53 -5.18 13.90
CA PHE A 28 15.53 -4.12 13.85
C PHE A 28 16.14 -2.76 14.16
N GLU A 29 15.76 -1.76 13.39
CA GLU A 29 16.12 -0.36 13.61
C GLU A 29 14.88 0.53 13.69
N ALA A 30 15.01 1.66 14.36
CA ALA A 30 13.99 2.71 14.32
C ALA A 30 13.92 3.29 12.90
N ARG A 31 12.71 3.71 12.48
CA ARG A 31 12.54 4.33 11.17
C ARG A 31 13.25 5.69 11.08
N PRO A 32 14.09 5.94 10.07
CA PRO A 32 14.65 7.26 9.79
C PRO A 32 13.57 8.32 9.57
N ILE A 33 13.81 9.55 10.05
CA ILE A 33 12.83 10.66 10.03
C ILE A 33 12.45 11.10 8.60
N HIS A 34 13.33 10.86 7.62
CA HIS A 34 13.18 11.35 6.24
C HIS A 34 12.49 10.34 5.30
N LEU A 35 12.22 9.12 5.73
CA LEU A 35 11.50 8.12 4.93
C LEU A 35 9.99 8.27 5.14
N GLY A 36 9.18 8.06 4.08
CA GLY A 36 7.70 8.15 4.10
C GLY A 36 7.02 7.28 5.17
N GLY A 37 5.74 7.44 5.40
CA GLY A 37 4.97 6.64 6.35
C GLY A 37 5.25 6.93 7.83
N SER A 38 4.60 6.17 8.71
CA SER A 38 4.56 6.49 10.14
C SER A 38 5.90 6.28 10.88
N ARG A 39 6.27 7.24 11.76
CA ARG A 39 7.40 7.13 12.71
C ARG A 39 7.26 5.96 13.70
N LYS A 40 6.05 5.41 13.85
CA LYS A 40 5.78 4.24 14.69
C LYS A 40 6.17 2.92 14.01
N ASN A 41 6.46 2.95 12.70
CA ASN A 41 6.91 1.79 11.96
C ASN A 41 8.35 1.43 12.35
N THR A 42 8.73 0.17 12.13
CA THR A 42 10.09 -0.33 12.42
C THR A 42 10.73 -0.81 11.12
N ILE A 43 12.04 -0.63 10.97
CA ILE A 43 12.79 -1.22 9.86
C ILE A 43 13.34 -2.58 10.33
N ALA A 44 13.16 -3.62 9.53
CA ALA A 44 13.78 -4.91 9.72
C ALA A 44 14.80 -5.14 8.59
N TYR A 45 16.00 -5.58 8.95
CA TYR A 45 16.99 -6.07 8.00
C TYR A 45 17.07 -7.59 8.17
N VAL A 46 16.85 -8.30 7.08
CA VAL A 46 16.65 -9.76 7.10
C VAL A 46 17.58 -10.41 6.09
N LYS A 47 18.35 -11.40 6.54
CA LYS A 47 19.15 -12.28 5.71
C LYS A 47 18.53 -13.67 5.74
N LEU A 48 18.04 -14.14 4.60
CA LEU A 48 17.51 -15.48 4.43
C LEU A 48 18.57 -16.43 3.86
N HIS A 49 18.23 -17.71 3.80
CA HIS A 49 19.15 -18.76 3.38
C HIS A 49 19.66 -18.50 1.96
N GLY A 50 20.97 -18.65 1.76
CA GLY A 50 21.61 -18.45 0.46
C GLY A 50 21.68 -16.99 0.00
N GLN A 51 21.20 -16.02 0.79
CA GLN A 51 21.39 -14.61 0.51
C GLN A 51 22.75 -14.12 1.03
N ASN A 52 23.42 -13.28 0.25
CA ASN A 52 24.69 -12.69 0.67
C ASN A 52 24.49 -11.44 1.54
N GLU A 53 23.44 -10.67 1.26
CA GLU A 53 23.15 -9.38 1.88
C GLU A 53 21.81 -9.38 2.60
N GLU A 54 21.65 -8.46 3.55
CA GLU A 54 20.38 -8.25 4.23
C GLU A 54 19.41 -7.47 3.32
N THR A 55 18.17 -7.96 3.24
CA THR A 55 17.08 -7.24 2.61
C THR A 55 16.39 -6.33 3.63
N LYS A 56 16.11 -5.08 3.23
CA LYS A 56 15.45 -4.06 4.05
C LYS A 56 13.93 -4.11 3.91
N PHE A 57 13.25 -4.18 5.04
CA PHE A 57 11.80 -4.19 5.14
C PHE A 57 11.29 -3.08 6.07
N ASN A 58 10.22 -2.41 5.67
CA ASN A 58 9.41 -1.58 6.56
C ASN A 58 8.26 -2.41 7.15
N ILE A 59 8.13 -2.35 8.47
CA ILE A 59 7.10 -3.05 9.23
C ILE A 59 6.11 -2.02 9.79
N LYS A 60 4.96 -1.89 9.13
CA LYS A 60 3.81 -1.12 9.61
C LYS A 60 2.96 -1.98 10.55
N CYS A 61 2.53 -1.38 11.65
CA CYS A 61 1.94 -2.12 12.75
C CYS A 61 0.54 -1.61 13.09
N HIS A 62 -0.47 -2.47 12.96
CA HIS A 62 -1.83 -2.23 13.43
C HIS A 62 -2.06 -3.01 14.72
N HIS A 63 -2.34 -2.29 15.81
CA HIS A 63 -2.74 -2.87 17.09
C HIS A 63 -4.20 -2.47 17.38
N PHE A 64 -5.07 -3.44 17.65
CA PHE A 64 -6.47 -3.17 18.02
C PHE A 64 -6.90 -4.07 19.18
N GLY A 65 -7.86 -3.59 19.98
CA GLY A 65 -8.35 -4.29 21.16
C GLY A 65 -9.87 -4.17 21.31
N PRO A 66 -10.48 -4.88 22.28
CA PRO A 66 -11.93 -4.95 22.42
C PRO A 66 -12.63 -3.67 22.92
N SER A 67 -11.92 -2.61 23.32
CA SER A 67 -12.53 -1.41 23.94
C SER A 67 -12.69 -0.21 22.99
N ASN A 68 -13.78 0.55 23.17
CA ASN A 68 -14.12 1.79 22.45
C ASN A 68 -13.22 2.99 22.81
N SER A 69 -12.07 2.78 23.46
CA SER A 69 -11.17 3.89 23.78
C SER A 69 -10.35 4.29 22.55
N SER A 70 -10.26 5.60 22.28
CA SER A 70 -9.42 6.20 21.24
C SER A 70 -7.91 5.90 21.36
N SER A 71 -7.50 5.25 22.47
CA SER A 71 -6.13 4.80 22.73
C SER A 71 -5.81 3.41 22.13
N HIS A 72 -6.81 2.69 21.63
CA HIS A 72 -6.63 1.43 20.93
C HIS A 72 -6.75 1.73 19.44
N GLY A 73 -5.71 1.41 18.66
CA GLY A 73 -5.65 1.74 17.25
C GLY A 73 -6.85 1.21 16.46
N GLN A 74 -7.15 1.85 15.33
CA GLN A 74 -8.19 1.39 14.43
C GLN A 74 -7.84 -0.01 13.90
N SER A 75 -8.86 -0.87 13.80
CA SER A 75 -8.69 -2.16 13.13
C SER A 75 -8.25 -1.89 11.69
N PRO A 76 -7.27 -2.65 11.15
CA PRO A 76 -6.84 -2.47 9.77
C PRO A 76 -8.04 -2.56 8.84
N GLU A 77 -8.20 -1.59 7.95
CA GLU A 77 -9.26 -1.66 6.96
C GLU A 77 -8.86 -2.72 5.92
N ILE A 78 -9.76 -3.65 5.63
CA ILE A 78 -9.53 -4.67 4.60
C ILE A 78 -9.17 -4.06 3.24
N ASN A 79 -9.69 -2.86 2.97
CA ASN A 79 -9.36 -2.04 1.81
C ASN A 79 -7.88 -1.63 1.78
N GLU A 80 -7.24 -1.43 2.94
CA GLU A 80 -5.80 -1.10 3.02
C GLU A 80 -4.94 -2.26 2.54
N ILE A 81 -5.24 -3.48 3.03
CA ILE A 81 -4.57 -4.73 2.66
C ILE A 81 -4.71 -4.96 1.16
N TYR A 82 -5.93 -4.83 0.66
CA TYR A 82 -6.23 -4.91 -0.76
C TYR A 82 -5.43 -3.91 -1.59
N CYS A 83 -5.42 -2.63 -1.20
CA CYS A 83 -4.68 -1.60 -1.91
C CYS A 83 -3.17 -1.87 -1.94
N TYR A 84 -2.58 -2.32 -0.83
CA TYR A 84 -1.17 -2.69 -0.81
C TYR A 84 -0.87 -3.80 -1.83
N LYS A 85 -1.70 -4.84 -1.89
CA LYS A 85 -1.52 -5.94 -2.85
C LYS A 85 -1.74 -5.49 -4.30
N LEU A 86 -2.78 -4.70 -4.56
CA LEU A 86 -3.05 -4.18 -5.90
C LEU A 86 -1.89 -3.29 -6.39
N LEU A 87 -1.40 -2.38 -5.54
CA LEU A 87 -0.28 -1.49 -5.88
C LEU A 87 1.01 -2.29 -6.16
N GLU A 88 1.30 -3.34 -5.40
CA GLU A 88 2.41 -4.26 -5.70
C GLU A 88 2.25 -4.91 -7.08
N LEU A 89 1.06 -5.43 -7.41
CA LEU A 89 0.80 -6.13 -8.67
C LEU A 89 0.95 -5.24 -9.89
N ILE A 90 0.62 -3.95 -9.77
CA ILE A 90 0.80 -2.97 -10.85
C ILE A 90 2.19 -2.30 -10.82
N HIS A 91 3.09 -2.76 -9.94
CA HIS A 91 4.45 -2.27 -9.76
C HIS A 91 4.56 -0.79 -9.33
N VAL A 92 3.53 -0.27 -8.66
CA VAL A 92 3.50 1.09 -8.10
C VAL A 92 3.72 1.08 -6.58
N GLY A 93 3.42 -0.03 -5.91
CA GLY A 93 3.67 -0.26 -4.49
C GLY A 93 4.90 -1.12 -4.25
N PRO A 94 5.46 -1.08 -3.03
CA PRO A 94 6.50 -2.02 -2.62
C PRO A 94 5.97 -3.46 -2.60
N GLN A 95 6.86 -4.45 -2.72
CA GLN A 95 6.49 -5.84 -2.46
C GLN A 95 5.93 -5.96 -1.04
N VAL A 96 4.79 -6.62 -0.87
CA VAL A 96 4.07 -6.65 0.39
C VAL A 96 3.78 -8.06 0.88
N GLN A 97 3.98 -8.24 2.18
CA GLN A 97 3.61 -9.45 2.92
C GLN A 97 2.81 -9.06 4.15
N PHE A 98 1.82 -9.88 4.50
CA PHE A 98 0.98 -9.65 5.67
C PHE A 98 1.30 -10.68 6.74
N ILE A 99 1.59 -10.21 7.95
CA ILE A 99 1.83 -11.08 9.09
C ILE A 99 0.64 -10.97 10.03
N ILE A 100 -0.08 -12.07 10.16
CA ILE A 100 -1.20 -12.23 11.10
C ILE A 100 -0.76 -13.22 12.19
N PRO A 101 -0.26 -12.74 13.34
CA PRO A 101 0.23 -13.62 14.40
C PRO A 101 -0.88 -14.53 14.93
N LYS A 102 -0.60 -15.82 15.11
CA LYS A 102 -1.56 -16.79 15.66
C LYS A 102 -1.88 -16.57 17.15
N ARG A 103 -1.08 -15.77 17.86
CA ARG A 103 -1.21 -15.52 19.30
C ARG A 103 -1.45 -14.04 19.54
N PHE A 104 -2.36 -13.73 20.46
CA PHE A 104 -2.60 -12.38 20.93
C PHE A 104 -1.31 -11.78 21.52
N THR A 105 -1.09 -10.48 21.30
CA THR A 105 -0.08 -9.72 22.04
C THR A 105 -0.78 -9.08 23.24
N GLY A 106 -0.85 -9.80 24.35
CA GLY A 106 -1.68 -9.40 25.51
C GLY A 106 -3.17 -9.52 25.18
N SER A 107 -3.93 -8.43 25.34
CA SER A 107 -5.36 -8.35 24.97
C SER A 107 -5.62 -7.81 23.56
N LYS A 108 -4.56 -7.61 22.77
CA LYS A 108 -4.63 -6.96 21.45
C LYS A 108 -4.36 -7.96 20.33
N LEU A 109 -5.23 -7.92 19.33
CA LEU A 109 -4.99 -8.52 18.03
C LEU A 109 -4.09 -7.58 17.23
N SER A 110 -3.25 -8.15 16.38
CA SER A 110 -2.26 -7.39 15.60
C SER A 110 -2.25 -7.86 14.15
N LEU A 111 -2.05 -6.91 13.24
CA LEU A 111 -1.66 -7.16 11.86
C LEU A 111 -0.38 -6.37 11.59
N TYR A 112 0.60 -7.01 10.96
CA TYR A 112 1.79 -6.32 10.49
C TYR A 112 1.83 -6.34 8.95
N ILE A 113 1.99 -5.17 8.35
CA ILE A 113 2.19 -5.02 6.91
C ILE A 113 3.69 -4.84 6.70
N VAL A 114 4.28 -5.79 5.98
CA VAL A 114 5.72 -5.86 5.72
C VAL A 114 5.96 -5.49 4.27
N THR A 115 6.67 -4.40 4.06
CA THR A 115 6.95 -3.87 2.71
C THR A 115 8.44 -3.88 2.45
N ARG A 116 8.87 -4.49 1.34
CA ARG A 116 10.29 -4.47 0.93
C ARG A 116 10.60 -3.14 0.28
N TRP A 117 11.63 -2.45 0.79
CA TRP A 117 12.11 -1.18 0.23
C TRP A 117 13.54 -1.43 -0.20
N GLU A 118 13.78 -1.67 -1.48
CA GLU A 118 15.10 -2.04 -2.01
C GLU A 118 16.08 -0.84 -2.13
N ASP A 119 15.99 0.15 -1.24
CA ASP A 119 16.65 1.46 -1.38
C ASP A 119 16.35 2.19 -2.71
N ASP A 120 15.39 1.68 -3.47
CA ASP A 120 14.96 2.19 -4.76
C ASP A 120 13.90 3.28 -4.66
N PHE A 121 13.26 3.48 -3.50
CA PHE A 121 12.25 4.53 -3.37
C PHE A 121 12.90 5.90 -3.26
N ILE A 122 12.63 6.78 -4.22
CA ILE A 122 13.02 8.18 -4.18
C ILE A 122 11.77 9.05 -3.93
N PRO A 123 11.63 9.68 -2.74
CA PRO A 123 10.47 10.50 -2.42
C PRO A 123 10.47 11.81 -3.22
N LEU A 124 9.30 12.33 -3.56
CA LEU A 124 9.17 13.62 -4.26
C LEU A 124 9.80 14.78 -3.47
N SER A 125 9.74 14.73 -2.13
CA SER A 125 10.32 15.74 -1.22
C SER A 125 11.85 15.83 -1.27
N GLY A 126 12.53 14.82 -1.83
CA GLY A 126 13.99 14.79 -1.98
C GLY A 126 14.49 15.32 -3.33
N ASN A 127 13.59 15.60 -4.27
CA ASN A 127 13.96 15.98 -5.64
C ASN A 127 14.00 17.51 -5.80
N THR A 128 15.19 18.10 -5.64
CA THR A 128 15.41 19.53 -5.90
C THR A 128 15.96 19.81 -7.31
N GLU A 129 16.40 18.79 -8.05
CA GLU A 129 17.13 18.96 -9.32
C GLU A 129 16.38 18.45 -10.57
N GLU A 130 15.46 17.50 -10.46
CA GLU A 130 14.62 17.03 -11.56
C GLU A 130 13.15 17.38 -11.30
N ALA A 131 12.54 18.16 -12.21
CA ALA A 131 11.11 18.39 -12.21
C ALA A 131 10.38 17.03 -12.23
N VAL A 132 9.48 16.82 -11.27
CA VAL A 132 8.65 15.61 -11.25
C VAL A 132 7.86 15.58 -12.54
N GLY A 133 8.02 14.50 -13.32
CA GLY A 133 7.29 14.35 -14.56
C GLY A 133 5.79 14.41 -14.31
N VAL A 134 5.07 15.22 -15.11
CA VAL A 134 3.61 15.35 -15.08
C VAL A 134 2.93 13.97 -15.05
N ASP A 135 3.47 13.00 -15.79
CA ASP A 135 2.94 11.64 -15.85
C ASP A 135 2.91 10.94 -14.49
N VAL A 136 3.92 11.15 -13.64
CA VAL A 136 3.97 10.57 -12.28
C VAL A 136 2.85 11.16 -11.42
N LEU A 137 2.65 12.47 -11.52
CA LEU A 137 1.61 13.19 -10.77
C LEU A 137 0.22 12.73 -11.18
N VAL A 138 -0.03 12.63 -12.48
CA VAL A 138 -1.29 12.14 -13.02
C VAL A 138 -1.57 10.71 -12.55
N GLN A 139 -0.55 9.85 -12.49
CA GLN A 139 -0.68 8.49 -11.97
C GLN A 139 -1.04 8.45 -10.48
N ILE A 140 -0.38 9.28 -9.65
CA ILE A 140 -0.71 9.38 -8.22
C ILE A 140 -2.15 9.87 -8.02
N LEU A 141 -2.57 10.89 -8.77
CA LEU A 141 -3.94 11.41 -8.72
C LEU A 141 -4.95 10.37 -9.15
N LEU A 142 -4.65 9.63 -10.22
CA LEU A 142 -5.48 8.56 -10.72
C LEU A 142 -5.70 7.52 -9.62
N LEU A 143 -4.62 6.97 -9.07
CA LEU A 143 -4.69 5.94 -8.03
C LEU A 143 -5.35 6.46 -6.75
N GLY A 144 -5.02 7.67 -6.29
CA GLY A 144 -5.65 8.29 -5.12
C GLY A 144 -7.15 8.58 -5.28
N THR A 145 -7.58 8.87 -6.50
CA THR A 145 -9.00 9.06 -6.81
C THR A 145 -9.74 7.73 -6.82
N PHE A 146 -9.26 6.77 -7.59
CA PHE A 146 -10.01 5.56 -7.90
C PHE A 146 -9.86 4.46 -6.85
N LEU A 147 -8.71 4.39 -6.17
CA LEU A 147 -8.51 3.46 -5.05
C LEU A 147 -8.95 4.06 -3.71
N PHE A 148 -9.56 5.25 -3.70
CA PHE A 148 -10.00 5.90 -2.47
C PHE A 148 -8.93 5.86 -1.36
N ILE A 149 -7.73 6.33 -1.71
CA ILE A 149 -6.62 6.48 -0.75
C ILE A 149 -6.23 7.96 -0.64
N ASP A 150 -5.73 8.33 0.54
CA ASP A 150 -5.26 9.66 0.93
C ASP A 150 -3.90 9.53 1.64
N ASP A 151 -3.42 10.60 2.26
CA ASP A 151 -2.06 10.72 2.80
C ASP A 151 -0.98 10.54 1.72
N LEU A 152 -1.36 10.82 0.48
CA LEU A 152 -0.48 10.89 -0.67
C LEU A 152 0.21 12.25 -0.63
N HIS A 153 1.26 12.40 0.17
CA HIS A 153 2.11 13.60 0.21
C HIS A 153 3.54 13.28 -0.28
N SER A 154 4.38 14.30 -0.47
CA SER A 154 5.71 14.19 -1.09
C SER A 154 6.73 13.25 -0.43
N LYS A 155 6.44 12.67 0.73
CA LYS A 155 7.30 11.64 1.37
C LYS A 155 6.77 10.22 1.16
N ASN A 156 5.47 10.07 0.91
CA ASN A 156 4.79 8.79 0.70
C ASN A 156 4.65 8.46 -0.78
N CYS A 157 4.79 9.46 -1.64
CA CYS A 157 4.82 9.33 -3.09
C CYS A 157 6.22 9.67 -3.61
N GLY A 158 6.54 9.12 -4.77
CA GLY A 158 7.86 9.22 -5.37
C GLY A 158 7.95 8.41 -6.65
N TYR A 159 9.15 7.93 -6.94
CA TYR A 159 9.41 7.01 -8.03
C TYR A 159 10.43 5.95 -7.61
N TRP A 160 10.38 4.80 -8.28
CA TRP A 160 11.41 3.78 -8.15
C TRP A 160 12.65 4.20 -8.95
N LYS A 161 13.82 4.15 -8.32
CA LYS A 161 15.10 4.66 -8.85
C LYS A 161 15.44 4.06 -10.21
N ASP A 162 15.28 2.75 -10.33
CA ASP A 162 15.72 1.99 -11.51
C ASP A 162 14.75 2.10 -12.69
N THR A 163 13.45 2.14 -12.42
CA THR A 163 12.42 2.15 -13.47
C THR A 163 11.89 3.56 -13.76
N LYS A 164 12.10 4.51 -12.84
CA LYS A 164 11.48 5.84 -12.83
C LYS A 164 9.95 5.82 -12.85
N GLU A 165 9.36 4.65 -12.56
CA GLU A 165 7.91 4.48 -12.43
C GLU A 165 7.42 5.10 -11.13
N VAL A 166 6.16 5.50 -11.11
CA VAL A 166 5.51 6.03 -9.90
C VAL A 166 5.64 5.04 -8.74
N ALA A 167 5.88 5.57 -7.53
CA ALA A 167 5.95 4.81 -6.30
C ALA A 167 5.01 5.41 -5.24
N ILE A 168 4.16 4.57 -4.65
CA ILE A 168 3.30 4.89 -3.50
C ILE A 168 3.61 3.89 -2.38
N VAL A 169 4.20 4.38 -1.28
CA VAL A 169 4.80 3.51 -0.25
C VAL A 169 4.08 3.53 1.10
N ASP A 170 3.21 4.52 1.34
CA ASP A 170 2.25 4.53 2.45
C ASP A 170 1.05 5.38 2.05
N PHE A 171 -0.09 5.14 2.69
CA PHE A 171 -1.35 5.83 2.42
C PHE A 171 -2.36 5.56 3.55
N MET A 172 -3.46 6.31 3.53
CA MET A 172 -4.62 6.09 4.39
C MET A 172 -5.86 5.80 3.53
N PRO A 173 -6.60 4.70 3.75
CA PRO A 173 -7.89 4.48 3.10
C PRO A 173 -8.90 5.60 3.45
N LYS A 174 -9.79 5.94 2.51
CA LYS A 174 -10.95 6.82 2.75
C LYS A 174 -12.25 6.14 2.35
N ALA A 175 -13.37 6.80 2.69
CA ALA A 175 -14.69 6.35 2.27
C ALA A 175 -14.78 6.29 0.73
N PHE A 176 -15.41 5.23 0.23
CA PHE A 176 -15.58 4.96 -1.20
C PHE A 176 -17.01 5.20 -1.65
N PHE A 177 -17.17 5.62 -2.90
CA PHE A 177 -18.47 5.89 -3.51
C PHE A 177 -18.38 5.93 -5.04
N THR A 178 -19.49 5.63 -5.71
CA THR A 178 -19.56 5.76 -7.17
C THR A 178 -19.66 7.24 -7.54
N PHE A 179 -18.76 7.73 -8.40
CA PHE A 179 -18.80 9.11 -8.84
C PHE A 179 -19.94 9.34 -9.85
N THR A 180 -20.65 10.45 -9.68
CA THR A 180 -21.60 10.96 -10.68
C THR A 180 -20.87 11.52 -11.89
N ASN A 181 -19.79 12.29 -11.67
CA ASN A 181 -18.91 12.81 -12.71
C ASN A 181 -17.46 12.41 -12.42
N VAL A 182 -17.03 11.33 -13.07
CA VAL A 182 -15.71 10.71 -12.85
C VAL A 182 -14.57 11.60 -13.33
N LYS A 183 -14.70 12.28 -14.47
CA LYS A 183 -13.69 13.23 -14.97
C LYS A 183 -13.47 14.37 -13.99
N ARG A 184 -14.56 14.95 -13.49
CA ARG A 184 -14.48 16.01 -12.48
C ARG A 184 -13.82 15.51 -11.20
N ALA A 185 -14.17 14.31 -10.75
CA ALA A 185 -13.55 13.72 -9.56
C ALA A 185 -12.04 13.51 -9.75
N PHE A 186 -11.61 13.10 -10.94
CA PHE A 186 -10.20 12.90 -11.27
C PHE A 186 -9.42 14.22 -11.41
N PHE A 187 -9.94 15.19 -12.15
CA PHE A 187 -9.24 16.46 -12.42
C PHE A 187 -9.22 17.41 -11.23
N TYR A 188 -10.25 17.37 -10.38
CA TYR A 188 -10.41 18.30 -9.26
C TYR A 188 -10.29 17.59 -7.91
N ASN A 189 -9.53 16.49 -7.86
CA ASN A 189 -9.24 15.80 -6.60
C ASN A 189 -8.26 16.62 -5.77
N ASP A 190 -8.73 17.18 -4.65
CA ASP A 190 -7.96 18.02 -3.75
C ASP A 190 -7.11 17.18 -2.77
N LEU A 191 -6.34 16.22 -3.31
CA LEU A 191 -5.38 15.43 -2.54
C LEU A 191 -4.22 16.32 -2.06
N SER A 192 -3.63 15.98 -0.92
CA SER A 192 -2.51 16.73 -0.33
C SER A 192 -1.29 16.85 -1.27
N VAL A 193 -0.95 15.80 -2.04
CA VAL A 193 0.05 15.86 -3.14
C VAL A 193 -0.29 16.93 -4.15
N TYR A 194 -1.58 17.09 -4.52
CA TYR A 194 -2.00 18.09 -5.50
C TYR A 194 -1.75 19.50 -5.00
N ARG A 195 -2.00 19.77 -3.71
CA ARG A 195 -1.71 21.08 -3.12
C ARG A 195 -0.20 21.37 -3.06
N GLU A 196 0.61 20.38 -2.69
CA GLU A 196 2.07 20.53 -2.62
C GLU A 196 2.72 20.72 -4.00
N ILE A 197 2.11 20.18 -5.05
CA ILE A 197 2.68 20.13 -6.40
C ILE A 197 1.94 21.07 -7.39
N SER A 198 0.86 21.72 -6.96
CA SER A 198 0.03 22.67 -7.72
C SER A 198 0.78 23.82 -8.43
N HIS A 199 2.07 24.03 -8.16
CA HIS A 199 2.91 24.99 -8.87
C HIS A 199 3.45 24.47 -10.22
N SER A 200 3.49 23.16 -10.46
CA SER A 200 3.91 22.55 -11.75
C SER A 200 2.75 22.15 -12.64
N ASP A 201 1.52 22.33 -12.16
CA ASP A 201 0.30 21.79 -12.78
C ASP A 201 -0.30 22.71 -13.86
N THR A 202 0.37 23.84 -14.13
CA THR A 202 -0.02 24.83 -15.14
C THR A 202 0.29 24.41 -16.58
N GLU A 203 1.00 23.30 -16.81
CA GLU A 203 1.46 22.89 -18.15
C GLU A 203 0.68 21.70 -18.77
N CYS A 204 -0.16 20.98 -18.02
CA CYS A 204 -0.86 19.79 -18.52
C CYS A 204 -2.38 19.97 -18.56
N ASP A 205 -2.93 20.05 -19.77
CA ASP A 205 -4.37 20.19 -20.00
C ASP A 205 -5.16 18.88 -19.71
N GLU A 206 -6.49 19.00 -19.60
CA GLU A 206 -7.36 17.85 -19.30
C GLU A 206 -7.22 16.71 -20.34
N ALA A 207 -6.91 17.02 -21.60
CA ALA A 207 -6.79 16.02 -22.66
C ALA A 207 -5.52 15.18 -22.50
N ALA A 208 -4.38 15.84 -22.22
CA ALA A 208 -3.11 15.19 -21.93
C ALA A 208 -3.21 14.32 -20.67
N ARG A 209 -3.85 14.82 -19.60
CA ARG A 209 -4.09 14.03 -18.37
C ARG A 209 -4.91 12.76 -18.66
N MET A 210 -5.94 12.86 -19.50
CA MET A 210 -6.73 11.70 -19.90
C MET A 210 -5.95 10.71 -20.76
N GLU A 211 -5.06 11.19 -21.62
CA GLU A 211 -4.20 10.33 -22.42
C GLU A 211 -3.25 9.52 -21.52
N VAL A 212 -2.59 10.18 -20.57
CA VAL A 212 -1.73 9.51 -19.58
C VAL A 212 -2.54 8.50 -18.77
N ALA A 213 -3.71 8.90 -18.25
CA ALA A 213 -4.56 8.00 -17.48
C ALA A 213 -4.93 6.73 -18.27
N ARG A 214 -5.36 6.86 -19.54
CA ARG A 214 -5.69 5.71 -20.39
C ARG A 214 -4.47 4.82 -20.66
N LYS A 215 -3.30 5.42 -20.93
CA LYS A 215 -2.05 4.67 -21.13
C LYS A 215 -1.69 3.86 -19.88
N CYS A 216 -1.76 4.46 -18.70
CA CYS A 216 -1.44 3.79 -17.43
C CYS A 216 -2.44 2.67 -17.10
N LEU A 217 -3.74 2.92 -17.22
CA LEU A 217 -4.78 1.90 -16.99
C LEU A 217 -4.58 0.67 -17.89
N LYS A 218 -4.19 0.88 -19.15
CA LYS A 218 -3.87 -0.20 -20.09
C LYS A 218 -2.55 -0.88 -19.73
N LYS A 219 -1.50 -0.12 -19.43
CA LYS A 219 -0.17 -0.64 -19.06
C LYS A 219 -0.24 -1.56 -17.86
N TRP A 220 -1.01 -1.17 -16.85
CA TRP A 220 -1.20 -1.95 -15.63
C TRP A 220 -2.16 -3.12 -15.79
N ASP A 221 -2.90 -3.19 -16.90
CA ASP A 221 -4.03 -4.12 -17.05
C ASP A 221 -4.96 -4.07 -15.81
N LEU A 222 -5.29 -2.84 -15.37
CA LEU A 222 -5.73 -2.60 -13.99
C LEU A 222 -6.99 -3.40 -13.61
N LEU A 223 -7.92 -3.60 -14.53
CA LEU A 223 -9.13 -4.38 -14.26
C LEU A 223 -8.84 -5.85 -13.96
N SER A 224 -7.88 -6.46 -14.67
CA SER A 224 -7.45 -7.84 -14.41
C SER A 224 -6.66 -7.92 -13.10
N GLN A 225 -5.79 -6.94 -12.82
CA GLN A 225 -5.02 -6.90 -11.58
C GLN A 225 -5.89 -6.69 -10.35
N ILE A 226 -7.02 -5.97 -10.49
CA ILE A 226 -8.03 -5.83 -9.44
C ILE A 226 -8.55 -7.20 -8.99
N ASP A 227 -8.81 -8.11 -9.93
CA ASP A 227 -9.30 -9.45 -9.62
C ASP A 227 -8.20 -10.34 -9.03
N LEU A 228 -7.00 -10.29 -9.61
CA LEU A 228 -5.85 -11.03 -9.10
C LEU A 228 -5.47 -10.60 -7.67
N ALA A 229 -5.61 -9.32 -7.34
CA ALA A 229 -5.35 -8.82 -5.99
C ALA A 229 -6.26 -9.48 -4.95
N ILE A 230 -7.54 -9.71 -5.27
CA ILE A 230 -8.51 -10.37 -4.38
C ILE A 230 -8.09 -11.82 -4.15
N GLU A 231 -7.77 -12.53 -5.22
CA GLU A 231 -7.33 -13.92 -5.15
C GLU A 231 -6.10 -14.05 -4.25
N GLN A 232 -5.12 -13.15 -4.41
CA GLN A 232 -3.88 -13.20 -3.65
C GLN A 232 -4.01 -12.79 -2.18
N ILE A 233 -5.04 -12.03 -1.77
CA ILE A 233 -5.27 -11.69 -0.35
C ILE A 233 -6.29 -12.61 0.33
N THR A 234 -6.93 -13.51 -0.40
CA THR A 234 -7.95 -14.41 0.15
C THR A 234 -7.43 -15.24 1.32
N PRO A 235 -6.21 -15.82 1.27
CA PRO A 235 -5.67 -16.58 2.40
C PRO A 235 -5.54 -15.74 3.69
N GLU A 236 -5.05 -14.51 3.55
CA GLU A 236 -4.93 -13.56 4.66
C GLU A 236 -6.30 -13.14 5.19
N MET A 237 -7.28 -12.91 4.30
CA MET A 237 -8.65 -12.58 4.69
C MET A 237 -9.31 -13.71 5.48
N ASP A 238 -9.14 -14.95 5.05
CA ASP A 238 -9.65 -16.13 5.75
C ASP A 238 -9.01 -16.26 7.14
N GLN A 239 -7.70 -16.02 7.24
CA GLN A 239 -6.99 -16.03 8.52
C GLN A 239 -7.45 -14.88 9.44
N MET A 240 -7.68 -13.69 8.90
CA MET A 240 -8.24 -12.56 9.67
C MET A 240 -9.65 -12.88 10.16
N LYS A 241 -10.49 -13.50 9.34
CA LYS A 241 -11.86 -13.90 9.68
C LYS A 241 -11.88 -14.92 10.81
N GLN A 242 -11.02 -15.93 10.76
CA GLN A 242 -10.87 -16.92 11.83
C GLN A 242 -10.46 -16.31 13.18
N GLN A 243 -9.75 -15.18 13.15
CA GLN A 243 -9.27 -14.47 14.33
C GLN A 243 -10.12 -13.24 14.68
N GLU A 244 -11.27 -13.04 14.02
CA GLU A 244 -12.17 -11.89 14.20
C GLU A 244 -11.48 -10.52 14.05
N ILE A 245 -10.45 -10.44 13.21
CA ILE A 245 -9.67 -9.24 12.92
C ILE A 245 -10.39 -8.39 11.87
N GLY A 246 -10.81 -7.17 12.21
CA GLY A 246 -11.43 -6.26 11.25
C GLY A 246 -12.89 -6.59 10.91
N PHE A 247 -13.49 -7.59 11.56
CA PHE A 247 -14.89 -8.01 11.37
C PHE A 247 -15.75 -7.63 12.59
N LYS A 248 -15.99 -6.32 12.80
CA LYS A 248 -16.98 -5.84 13.80
C LYS A 248 -18.03 -4.97 13.13
N GLY A 249 -19.29 -5.43 13.06
CA GLY A 249 -20.42 -4.66 12.52
C GLY A 249 -21.51 -5.52 11.88
N PHE A 250 -22.58 -4.87 11.40
CA PHE A 250 -23.73 -5.49 10.74
C PHE A 250 -23.45 -5.99 9.31
N ASN A 251 -22.47 -5.40 8.61
CA ASN A 251 -22.00 -5.89 7.31
C ASN A 251 -20.72 -6.69 7.53
N SER A 252 -20.61 -7.86 6.88
CA SER A 252 -19.35 -8.60 6.89
C SER A 252 -18.27 -7.80 6.14
N SER A 253 -17.02 -7.82 6.60
CA SER A 253 -15.94 -7.07 5.93
C SER A 253 -15.70 -7.56 4.49
N SER A 254 -16.12 -8.79 4.17
CA SER A 254 -16.18 -9.34 2.81
C SER A 254 -17.18 -8.57 1.94
N GLU A 255 -18.42 -8.37 2.37
CA GLU A 255 -19.41 -7.57 1.61
C GLU A 255 -18.95 -6.14 1.38
N LYS A 256 -18.30 -5.52 2.39
CA LYS A 256 -17.75 -4.17 2.27
C LYS A 256 -16.63 -4.14 1.21
N LEU A 257 -15.78 -5.16 1.16
CA LEU A 257 -14.71 -5.27 0.16
C LEU A 257 -15.28 -5.47 -1.25
N ASP A 258 -16.29 -6.33 -1.41
CA ASP A 258 -16.95 -6.55 -2.70
C ASP A 258 -17.60 -5.26 -3.24
N GLN A 259 -18.27 -4.51 -2.37
CA GLN A 259 -18.83 -3.19 -2.71
C GLN A 259 -17.74 -2.20 -3.12
N TYR A 260 -16.63 -2.19 -2.39
CA TYR A 260 -15.48 -1.35 -2.68
C TYR A 260 -14.88 -1.66 -4.06
N ILE A 261 -14.60 -2.93 -4.35
CA ILE A 261 -14.07 -3.39 -5.65
C ILE A 261 -15.04 -3.06 -6.78
N SER A 262 -16.32 -3.35 -6.61
CA SER A 262 -17.35 -3.03 -7.60
C SER A 262 -17.37 -1.53 -7.89
N THR A 263 -17.25 -0.70 -6.86
CA THR A 263 -17.18 0.76 -6.98
C THR A 263 -15.93 1.20 -7.77
N ILE A 264 -14.76 0.65 -7.46
CA ILE A 264 -13.51 0.92 -8.19
C ILE A 264 -13.69 0.60 -9.68
N LYS A 265 -14.14 -0.63 -10.00
CA LYS A 265 -14.34 -1.09 -11.39
C LYS A 265 -15.32 -0.19 -12.14
N GLN A 266 -16.46 0.14 -11.54
CA GLN A 266 -17.44 1.03 -12.16
C GLN A 266 -16.86 2.41 -12.48
N ASN A 267 -16.11 2.99 -11.55
CA ASN A 267 -15.51 4.30 -11.74
C ASN A 267 -14.42 4.27 -12.84
N ILE A 268 -13.58 3.22 -12.90
CA ILE A 268 -12.59 3.03 -13.96
C ILE A 268 -13.26 2.86 -15.33
N ILE A 269 -14.28 2.00 -15.44
CA ILE A 269 -15.00 1.78 -16.70
C ILE A 269 -15.64 3.08 -17.20
N LYS A 270 -16.25 3.86 -16.30
CA LYS A 270 -16.81 5.18 -16.63
C LYS A 270 -15.73 6.17 -17.08
N LEU A 271 -14.52 6.13 -16.52
CA LEU A 271 -13.43 6.98 -17.00
C LEU A 271 -12.98 6.57 -18.42
N ILE A 272 -12.84 5.28 -18.69
CA ILE A 272 -12.37 4.76 -19.99
C ILE A 272 -13.42 5.00 -21.09
N GLY A 273 -14.71 4.81 -20.77
CA GLY A 273 -15.81 4.96 -21.73
C GLY A 273 -16.18 6.41 -22.08
N THR A 274 -15.38 7.40 -21.64
CA THR A 274 -15.58 8.84 -21.86
C THR A 274 -14.41 9.47 -22.58
#